data_AF-A0A1D8ATA5-F1
#
_entry.id   AF-A0A1D8ATA5-F1
#
_cell.length_a   1.000
_cell.length_b   1.000
_cell.length_c   1.000
_cell.angle_alpha   90.00
_cell.angle_beta   90.00
_cell.angle_gamma   90.00
#
_symmetry.space_group_name_H-M   'P 1'
#
loop_
_entity.id
_entity.type
_entity.pdbx_description
1 polymer ?
#
loop_
_entity_poly.entity_id
_entity_poly.type
_entity_poly.pdbx_seq_one_letter_code
_entity_poly.pdbx_strand_id
1 'polypeptide(L)'
;MKTKLTVLLLAGLLVGASTVLAGPPSGTWQTLNKPAQFEKLKAGDKVLYVCSTCQTVTEVTIKSPDEAMEHCKEGATVTCPSCKVKVKVVNKGTPKNPSLAREVTYVNEKGEPCFFIAKAGEKS
;
A
#
# COMPACT_ATOMS: atom_id res chain seq x y z
N MET A 1 36.95 -4.17 48.21
CA MET A 1 35.77 -3.87 47.36
C MET A 1 35.80 -4.83 46.18
N LYS A 2 34.80 -5.72 46.05
CA LYS A 2 34.74 -6.76 44.99
C LYS A 2 33.52 -6.49 44.12
N THR A 3 33.72 -5.84 42.97
CA THR A 3 32.68 -5.55 41.99
C THR A 3 32.32 -6.85 41.26
N LYS A 4 31.10 -7.36 41.48
CA LYS A 4 30.55 -8.47 40.70
C LYS A 4 29.72 -7.89 39.56
N LEU A 5 30.22 -8.05 38.34
CA LEU A 5 29.54 -7.70 37.10
C LEU A 5 28.54 -8.84 36.79
N THR A 6 27.27 -8.63 37.10
CA THR A 6 26.19 -9.57 36.77
C THR A 6 25.65 -9.23 35.39
N VAL A 7 26.06 -10.02 34.40
CA VAL A 7 25.46 -10.09 33.06
C VAL A 7 24.07 -10.70 33.21
N LEU A 8 23.02 -9.94 32.92
CA LEU A 8 21.64 -10.41 32.91
C LEU A 8 21.20 -10.69 31.46
N LEU A 9 20.74 -11.92 31.28
CA LEU A 9 20.45 -12.61 30.04
C LEU A 9 19.38 -11.93 29.17
N LEU A 10 19.59 -12.10 27.86
CA LEU A 10 18.62 -11.95 26.78
C LEU A 10 17.34 -12.76 27.06
N ALA A 11 16.19 -12.10 26.97
CA ALA A 11 14.92 -12.74 26.65
C ALA A 11 14.39 -12.12 25.35
N GLY A 12 14.78 -12.76 24.24
CA GLY A 12 14.28 -12.43 22.91
C GLY A 12 12.84 -12.91 22.75
N LEU A 13 11.92 -11.97 22.63
CA LEU A 13 10.63 -12.18 21.96
C LEU A 13 10.71 -11.47 20.61
N LEU A 14 11.34 -12.14 19.64
CA LEU A 14 11.12 -11.83 18.24
C LEU A 14 9.71 -12.32 17.90
N VAL A 15 8.74 -11.42 18.00
CA VAL A 15 7.44 -11.62 17.34
C VAL A 15 7.76 -11.72 15.85
N GLY A 16 7.77 -12.94 15.34
CA GLY A 16 7.98 -13.22 13.93
C GLY A 16 6.89 -12.51 13.14
N ALA A 17 7.24 -11.39 12.50
CA ALA A 17 6.47 -10.85 11.41
C ALA A 17 6.50 -11.91 10.32
N SER A 18 5.41 -12.66 10.17
CA SER A 18 5.22 -13.56 9.04
C SER A 18 5.10 -12.71 7.77
N THR A 19 6.25 -12.41 7.17
CA THR A 19 6.34 -11.85 5.83
C THR A 19 6.04 -12.97 4.84
N VAL A 20 4.80 -13.03 4.37
CA VAL A 20 4.46 -13.87 3.21
C VAL A 20 5.21 -13.31 2.01
N LEU A 21 6.13 -14.12 1.48
CA LEU A 21 6.83 -13.86 0.22
C LEU A 21 5.78 -13.63 -0.87
N ALA A 22 5.85 -12.47 -1.53
CA ALA A 22 4.89 -12.02 -2.51
C ALA A 22 4.82 -12.96 -3.73
N GLY A 23 3.85 -13.87 -3.71
CA GLY A 23 3.09 -14.22 -4.90
C GLY A 23 1.77 -13.45 -4.87
N PRO A 24 1.29 -12.87 -5.99
CA PRO A 24 -0.07 -12.34 -6.03
C PRO A 24 -1.00 -13.48 -5.58
N PRO A 25 -1.95 -13.25 -4.68
CA PRO A 25 -2.77 -14.35 -4.21
C PRO A 25 -3.52 -14.96 -5.41
N SER A 26 -3.95 -16.22 -5.30
CA SER A 26 -4.74 -16.86 -6.34
C SER A 26 -6.15 -16.23 -6.37
N GLY A 27 -6.38 -15.30 -7.29
CA GLY A 27 -7.65 -14.57 -7.45
C GLY A 27 -7.54 -13.53 -8.57
N THR A 28 -8.67 -13.07 -9.10
CA THR A 28 -8.70 -11.98 -10.09
C THR A 28 -8.52 -10.65 -9.33
N TRP A 29 -7.43 -9.93 -9.57
CA TRP A 29 -7.19 -8.62 -8.95
C TRP A 29 -7.52 -7.52 -9.95
N GLN A 30 -8.20 -6.47 -9.50
CA GLN A 30 -8.38 -5.27 -10.31
C GLN A 30 -7.53 -4.15 -9.74
N THR A 31 -6.50 -3.72 -10.47
CA THR A 31 -5.73 -2.51 -10.12
C THR A 31 -6.65 -1.30 -10.15
N LEU A 32 -6.60 -0.51 -9.09
CA LEU A 32 -7.31 0.76 -8.96
C LEU A 32 -6.36 1.87 -9.41
N ASN A 33 -6.62 2.41 -10.59
CA ASN A 33 -5.82 3.45 -11.23
C ASN A 33 -6.67 4.64 -11.72
N LYS A 34 -7.98 4.66 -11.46
CA LYS A 34 -8.88 5.76 -11.81
C LYS A 34 -9.67 6.20 -10.59
N PRO A 35 -9.87 7.50 -10.35
CA PRO A 35 -10.68 8.00 -9.23
C PRO A 35 -12.06 7.34 -9.16
N ALA A 36 -12.72 7.15 -10.32
CA ALA A 36 -14.02 6.47 -10.42
C ALA A 36 -14.04 5.00 -9.95
N GLN A 37 -12.87 4.36 -9.79
CA GLN A 37 -12.76 3.04 -9.17
C GLN A 37 -12.65 3.14 -7.64
N PHE A 38 -12.00 4.18 -7.12
CA PHE A 38 -11.94 4.48 -5.68
C PHE A 38 -13.28 4.98 -5.14
N GLU A 39 -14.03 5.75 -5.92
CA GLU A 39 -15.40 6.19 -5.57
C GLU A 39 -16.38 5.02 -5.37
N LYS A 40 -16.09 3.87 -5.98
CA LYS A 40 -16.89 2.65 -5.83
C LYS A 40 -16.57 1.86 -4.56
N LEU A 41 -15.48 2.20 -3.86
CA LEU A 41 -15.11 1.55 -2.61
C LEU A 41 -16.01 2.02 -1.49
N LYS A 42 -16.43 1.05 -0.67
CA LYS A 42 -17.25 1.30 0.52
C LYS A 42 -16.47 1.00 1.78
N ALA A 43 -16.91 1.56 2.90
CA ALA A 43 -16.43 1.12 4.22
C ALA A 43 -16.61 -0.39 4.36
N GLY A 44 -15.55 -1.09 4.79
CA GLY A 44 -15.52 -2.55 4.88
C GLY A 44 -14.95 -3.27 3.65
N ASP A 45 -14.79 -2.60 2.50
CA ASP A 45 -14.13 -3.20 1.34
C ASP A 45 -12.66 -3.48 1.64
N LYS A 46 -12.18 -4.63 1.18
CA LYS A 46 -10.78 -5.03 1.26
C LYS A 46 -10.04 -4.65 0.00
N VAL A 47 -8.98 -3.87 0.15
CA VAL A 47 -8.05 -3.52 -0.91
C VAL A 47 -6.67 -4.08 -0.58
N LEU A 48 -5.88 -4.34 -1.60
CA LEU A 48 -4.50 -4.76 -1.49
C LEU A 48 -3.56 -3.62 -1.78
N TYR A 49 -2.61 -3.43 -0.88
CA TYR A 49 -1.50 -2.52 -1.01
C TYR A 49 -0.32 -3.35 -1.50
N VAL A 50 0.07 -3.17 -2.75
CA VAL A 50 1.19 -3.89 -3.35
C VAL A 50 2.39 -2.95 -3.43
N CYS A 51 3.40 -3.23 -2.62
CA CYS A 51 4.62 -2.45 -2.58
C CYS A 51 5.78 -3.23 -3.19
N SER A 52 6.30 -2.75 -4.32
CA SER A 52 7.46 -3.34 -4.98
C SER A 52 8.75 -3.08 -4.21
N THR A 53 8.82 -2.00 -3.43
CA THR A 53 10.01 -1.64 -2.63
C THR A 53 10.32 -2.67 -1.56
N CYS A 54 9.31 -3.16 -0.84
CA CYS A 54 9.46 -4.18 0.20
C CYS A 54 8.89 -5.55 -0.22
N GLN A 55 8.55 -5.71 -1.50
CA GLN A 55 7.99 -6.92 -2.09
C GLN A 55 6.89 -7.54 -1.23
N THR A 56 5.98 -6.70 -0.73
CA THR A 56 4.92 -7.10 0.20
C THR A 56 3.56 -6.70 -0.35
N VAL A 57 2.60 -7.59 -0.18
CA VAL A 57 1.18 -7.35 -0.41
C VAL A 57 0.50 -7.28 0.96
N THR A 58 -0.21 -6.18 1.24
CA THR A 58 -0.93 -6.01 2.51
C THR A 58 -2.40 -5.77 2.23
N GLU A 59 -3.27 -6.57 2.83
CA GLU A 59 -4.71 -6.30 2.80
C GLU A 59 -5.06 -5.19 3.79
N VAL A 60 -5.79 -4.19 3.31
CA VAL A 60 -6.25 -3.04 4.07
C VAL A 60 -7.76 -2.92 3.89
N THR A 61 -8.47 -2.77 4.99
CA THR A 61 -9.90 -2.49 4.99
C THR A 61 -10.12 -0.99 4.87
N ILE A 62 -10.90 -0.56 3.89
CA ILE A 62 -11.34 0.82 3.73
C ILE A 62 -12.25 1.17 4.92
N LYS A 63 -11.95 2.24 5.69
CA LYS A 63 -12.81 2.63 6.82
C LYS A 63 -13.93 3.55 6.40
N SER A 64 -13.72 4.37 5.37
CA SER A 64 -14.75 5.25 4.81
C SER A 64 -14.54 5.51 3.32
N PRO A 65 -15.59 5.91 2.58
CA PRO A 65 -15.45 6.38 1.20
C PRO A 65 -14.48 7.56 1.07
N ASP A 66 -14.44 8.46 2.07
CA ASP A 66 -13.53 9.59 2.08
C ASP A 66 -12.05 9.13 2.16
N GLU A 67 -11.73 8.15 3.02
CA GLU A 67 -10.40 7.56 3.11
C GLU A 67 -9.99 6.91 1.78
N ALA A 68 -10.93 6.20 1.12
CA ALA A 68 -10.68 5.63 -0.20
C ALA A 68 -10.31 6.69 -1.24
N MET A 69 -10.95 7.87 -1.19
CA MET A 69 -10.64 8.98 -2.08
C MET A 69 -9.30 9.64 -1.76
N GLU A 70 -8.90 9.70 -0.50
CA GLU A 70 -7.55 10.17 -0.12
C GLU A 70 -6.43 9.34 -0.77
N HIS A 71 -6.68 8.05 -1.01
CA HIS A 71 -5.71 7.18 -1.68
C HIS A 71 -5.51 7.49 -3.17
N CYS A 72 -6.39 8.27 -3.80
CA CYS A 72 -6.28 8.63 -5.22
C CYS A 72 -6.12 10.13 -5.49
N LYS A 73 -6.12 10.94 -4.43
CA LYS A 73 -5.99 12.40 -4.53
C LYS A 73 -4.59 12.79 -4.97
N GLU A 74 -4.49 13.61 -6.02
CA GLU A 74 -3.21 14.10 -6.52
C GLU A 74 -2.44 14.87 -5.43
N GLY A 75 -1.15 14.57 -5.29
CA GLY A 75 -0.29 15.15 -4.27
C GLY A 75 -0.47 14.55 -2.87
N ALA A 76 -1.43 13.64 -2.67
CA ALA A 76 -1.55 12.90 -1.42
C ALA A 76 -0.35 11.98 -1.22
N THR A 77 -0.12 11.59 0.03
CA THR A 77 0.93 10.65 0.40
C THR A 77 0.28 9.41 1.00
N VAL A 78 0.53 8.26 0.38
CA VAL A 78 0.12 6.95 0.91
C VAL A 78 1.31 6.32 1.62
N THR A 79 1.09 5.77 2.81
CA THR A 79 2.14 5.07 3.55
C THR A 79 1.97 3.57 3.36
N CYS A 80 3.03 2.89 2.93
CA CYS A 80 3.01 1.43 2.88
C CYS A 80 2.90 0.88 4.31
N PRO A 81 1.89 0.06 4.64
CA PRO A 81 1.70 -0.47 5.98
C PRO A 81 2.82 -1.42 6.42
N SER A 82 3.48 -2.10 5.47
CA SER A 82 4.57 -3.05 5.74
C SER A 82 5.89 -2.33 6.04
N CYS A 83 6.47 -1.60 5.08
CA CYS A 83 7.78 -0.96 5.25
C CYS A 83 7.73 0.50 5.71
N LYS A 84 6.54 1.07 5.93
CA LYS A 84 6.31 2.48 6.34
C LYS A 84 6.86 3.52 5.37
N VAL A 85 7.29 3.13 4.17
CA VAL A 85 7.71 4.07 3.14
C VAL A 85 6.52 4.90 2.67
N LYS A 86 6.76 6.20 2.49
CA LYS A 86 5.78 7.14 1.96
C LYS A 86 5.91 7.19 0.44
N VAL A 87 4.79 7.00 -0.26
CA VAL A 87 4.70 7.13 -1.72
C VAL A 87 3.77 8.28 -2.07
N LYS A 88 4.12 9.05 -3.10
CA LYS A 88 3.32 10.19 -3.56
C LYS A 88 2.35 9.73 -4.62
N VAL A 89 1.11 10.22 -4.53
CA VAL A 89 0.08 10.01 -5.55
C VAL A 89 0.27 11.05 -6.64
N VAL A 90 0.54 10.60 -7.86
CA VAL A 90 0.67 11.45 -9.04
C VAL A 90 -0.29 10.98 -10.12
N ASN A 91 -0.91 11.92 -10.81
CA ASN A 91 -1.75 11.61 -11.95
C ASN A 91 -0.90 11.59 -13.22
N LYS A 92 -0.78 10.42 -13.85
CA LYS A 92 -0.20 10.29 -15.19
C LYS A 92 -1.30 10.51 -16.23
N GLY A 93 -1.06 11.46 -17.12
CA GLY A 93 -1.89 11.75 -18.27
C GLY A 93 -1.21 12.81 -19.13
N THR A 94 -1.29 12.68 -20.45
CA THR A 94 -0.71 13.67 -21.36
C THR A 94 -1.44 15.01 -21.15
N PRO A 95 -0.74 16.13 -20.85
CA PRO A 95 -1.38 17.45 -20.67
C PRO A 95 -2.23 17.90 -21.87
N LYS A 96 -1.96 17.32 -23.05
CA LYS A 96 -2.54 17.71 -24.33
C LYS A 96 -3.89 17.05 -24.67
N ASN A 97 -4.40 16.11 -23.88
CA ASN A 97 -5.68 15.47 -24.21
C ASN A 97 -6.59 15.29 -22.99
N PRO A 98 -7.53 16.21 -22.73
CA PRO A 98 -8.46 16.13 -21.60
C PRO A 98 -9.42 14.92 -21.67
N SER A 99 -9.44 14.21 -22.79
CA SER A 99 -10.21 12.98 -23.03
C SER A 99 -9.49 11.68 -22.61
N LEU A 100 -8.20 11.73 -22.27
CA LEU A 100 -7.51 10.60 -21.66
C LEU A 100 -7.67 10.66 -20.14
N ALA A 101 -8.41 9.70 -19.59
CA ALA A 101 -8.60 9.56 -18.15
C ALA A 101 -7.24 9.62 -17.44
N ARG A 102 -7.09 10.55 -16.48
CA ARG A 102 -5.89 10.66 -15.65
C ARG A 102 -5.74 9.38 -14.84
N GLU A 103 -4.61 8.70 -15.00
CA GLU A 103 -4.31 7.47 -14.27
C GLU A 103 -3.55 7.80 -12.98
N VAL A 104 -4.08 7.33 -11.87
CA VAL A 104 -3.48 7.43 -10.54
C VAL A 104 -2.27 6.50 -10.49
N THR A 105 -1.10 7.06 -10.23
CA THR A 105 0.18 6.35 -10.08
C THR A 105 0.79 6.69 -8.74
N TYR A 106 1.46 5.72 -8.11
CA TYR A 106 2.15 5.94 -6.83
C TYR A 106 3.66 5.84 -7.03
N VAL A 107 4.35 6.93 -6.74
CA VAL A 107 5.79 7.07 -6.99
C VAL A 107 6.60 7.21 -5.70
N ASN A 108 7.83 6.70 -5.72
CA ASN A 108 8.81 6.91 -4.65
C ASN A 108 9.38 8.35 -4.71
N GLU A 109 10.34 8.66 -3.83
CA GLU A 109 11.03 9.97 -3.81
C GLU A 109 11.76 10.30 -5.11
N LYS A 110 12.12 9.29 -5.91
CA LYS A 110 12.77 9.45 -7.23
C LYS A 110 11.76 9.63 -8.37
N GLY A 111 10.46 9.59 -8.10
CA GLY A 111 9.41 9.67 -9.12
C GLY A 111 9.16 8.36 -9.86
N GLU A 112 9.71 7.24 -9.38
CA GLU A 112 9.54 5.92 -10.01
C GLU A 112 8.33 5.18 -9.44
N PRO A 113 7.51 4.53 -10.28
CA PRO A 113 6.36 3.76 -9.83
C PRO A 113 6.83 2.56 -8.99
N CYS A 114 6.39 2.50 -7.74
CA CYS A 114 6.85 1.47 -6.78
C CYS A 114 5.72 0.86 -5.95
N PHE A 115 4.49 1.30 -6.21
CA PHE A 115 3.34 0.96 -5.39
C PHE A 115 2.06 1.00 -6.24
N PHE A 116 1.11 0.13 -5.94
CA PHE A 116 -0.24 0.20 -6.49
C PHE A 116 -1.27 -0.38 -5.52
N ILE A 117 -2.51 0.08 -5.66
CA ILE A 117 -3.64 -0.42 -4.90
C ILE A 117 -4.49 -1.27 -5.85
N ALA A 118 -4.93 -2.43 -5.39
CA ALA A 118 -5.83 -3.29 -6.12
C ALA A 118 -7.04 -3.64 -5.25
N LYS A 119 -8.22 -3.83 -5.86
CA LYS A 119 -9.33 -4.49 -5.17
C LYS A 119 -9.14 -6.00 -5.29
N ALA A 120 -9.18 -6.71 -4.17
CA ALA A 120 -9.23 -8.15 -4.18
C ALA A 120 -10.53 -8.59 -4.86
N GLY A 121 -10.45 -9.45 -5.88
CA GLY A 121 -11.65 -10.05 -6.45
C GLY A 121 -12.35 -10.90 -5.40
N GLU A 122 -13.68 -10.85 -5.39
CA GLU A 122 -14.46 -11.79 -4.60
C GLU A 122 -14.11 -13.20 -5.10
N LYS A 123 -13.64 -14.07 -4.19
CA LYS A 123 -13.55 -15.50 -4.50
C LYS A 123 -14.98 -15.95 -4.80
N SER A 124 -15.25 -16.26 -6.06
CA SER A 124 -16.47 -16.93 -6.49
C SER A 124 -16.58 -18.31 -5.84
#